data_AF-A0A926PBK1-F1
#
_entry.id   AF-A0A926PBK1-F1
#
_cell.length_a   1.000
_cell.length_b   1.000
_cell.length_c   1.000
_cell.angle_alpha   90.00
_cell.angle_beta   90.00
_cell.angle_gamma   90.00
#
_symmetry.space_group_name_H-M   'P 1'
#
loop_
_entity.id
_entity.type
_entity.pdbx_description
1 polymer ?
#
loop_
_entity_poly.entity_id
_entity_poly.type
_entity_poly.pdbx_seq_one_letter_code
_entity_poly.pdbx_strand_id
1 'polypeptide(L)'
;MIKKYQGGEISSNALMTFISLQTHLHFSQLLIDKRKEFCMSQNEWKWSKSNEKSLAQFVNEKAFELLLKLPVNRFDLINTPDDRKELIKAIYETLISLDIRYAHEKYQPEKETQLIRTPSEILSKPGEGTCLDLALLFCSLCFGCDLLPLLIVIEGHALAAVSLNYKRQNDEWNKAFEAERNLFNNNELFAGEEKREKLLELINDSDYIAIECTGFAHSNTLSDLEQPEAKKREQDGSLKFDRAIEVGRQQISNPKRPFKFAIDIAVAQYAWKIKPLEFPSLSSEATQLITAVATQKFGTLKNGKVLGIDASGLQGGANLELVQHLDTGENVDIKGIILGSP
;
A
#
# COMPACT_ATOMS: atom_id res chain seq x y z
N MET A 1 -16.02 41.79 -49.87
CA MET A 1 -14.57 41.48 -49.86
C MET A 1 -14.36 40.16 -49.13
N ILE A 2 -14.32 39.05 -49.88
CA ILE A 2 -14.06 37.71 -49.36
C ILE A 2 -12.61 37.39 -49.72
N LYS A 3 -11.72 37.33 -48.73
CA LYS A 3 -10.34 36.88 -48.94
C LYS A 3 -10.35 35.37 -49.15
N LYS A 4 -9.99 34.94 -50.37
CA LYS A 4 -9.67 33.54 -50.70
C LYS A 4 -8.47 33.12 -49.85
N TYR A 5 -8.66 32.15 -48.95
CA TYR A 5 -7.57 31.37 -48.38
C TYR A 5 -7.03 30.46 -49.48
N GLN A 6 -5.79 30.73 -49.91
CA GLN A 6 -5.03 29.82 -50.76
C GLN A 6 -4.56 28.62 -49.92
N GLY A 7 -4.67 27.43 -50.52
CA GLY A 7 -4.38 26.16 -49.89
C GLY A 7 -2.96 26.07 -49.36
N GLY A 8 -2.85 25.86 -48.05
CA GLY A 8 -1.74 25.15 -47.47
C GLY A 8 -2.11 23.67 -47.44
N GLU A 9 -1.28 22.83 -48.05
CA GLU A 9 -1.33 21.39 -47.87
C GLU A 9 -1.19 21.09 -46.37
N ILE A 10 -2.25 20.57 -45.75
CA ILE A 10 -2.15 19.98 -44.43
C ILE A 10 -1.28 18.75 -44.62
N SER A 11 -0.04 18.79 -44.14
CA SER A 11 0.86 17.64 -44.23
C SER A 11 0.17 16.41 -43.64
N SER A 12 0.33 15.26 -44.28
CA SER A 12 -0.22 13.98 -43.84
C SER A 12 0.08 13.70 -42.36
N ASN A 13 1.22 14.18 -41.86
CA ASN A 13 1.61 14.08 -40.45
C ASN A 13 0.69 14.88 -39.52
N ALA A 14 0.31 16.12 -39.87
CA ALA A 14 -0.56 16.94 -39.02
C ALA A 14 -1.99 16.38 -38.93
N LEU A 15 -2.48 15.79 -40.02
CA LEU A 15 -3.80 15.13 -40.04
C LEU A 15 -3.78 13.82 -39.21
N MET A 16 -2.69 13.05 -39.29
CA MET A 16 -2.51 11.82 -38.49
C MET A 16 -2.35 12.13 -36.99
N THR A 17 -1.63 13.20 -36.62
CA THR A 17 -1.52 13.63 -35.22
C THR A 17 -2.88 14.06 -34.65
N PHE A 18 -3.69 14.79 -35.42
CA PHE A 18 -5.01 15.23 -34.97
C PHE A 18 -6.00 14.06 -34.82
N ILE A 19 -6.00 13.11 -35.76
CA ILE A 19 -6.81 11.87 -35.67
C ILE A 19 -6.36 11.00 -34.49
N SER A 20 -5.05 10.93 -34.23
CA SER A 20 -4.48 10.21 -33.08
C SER A 20 -4.88 10.83 -31.75
N LEU A 21 -4.81 12.17 -31.60
CA LEU A 21 -5.26 12.87 -30.40
C LEU A 21 -6.76 12.72 -30.16
N GLN A 22 -7.57 12.75 -31.23
CA GLN A 22 -9.02 12.65 -31.14
C GLN A 22 -9.47 11.21 -30.83
N THR A 23 -8.78 10.19 -31.35
CA THR A 23 -9.00 8.79 -30.96
C THR A 23 -8.51 8.50 -29.55
N HIS A 24 -7.38 9.08 -29.09
CA HIS A 24 -6.93 8.96 -27.70
C HIS A 24 -7.90 9.59 -26.70
N LEU A 25 -8.46 10.77 -27.00
CA LEU A 25 -9.46 11.42 -26.14
C LEU A 25 -10.77 10.63 -26.08
N HIS A 26 -11.23 10.09 -27.21
CA HIS A 26 -12.46 9.29 -27.24
C HIS A 26 -12.29 7.92 -26.56
N PHE A 27 -11.13 7.26 -26.71
CA PHE A 27 -10.80 6.04 -25.96
C PHE A 27 -10.67 6.30 -24.46
N SER A 28 -10.06 7.43 -24.07
CA SER A 28 -9.95 7.82 -22.66
C SER A 28 -11.31 8.05 -22.02
N GLN A 29 -12.23 8.72 -22.72
CA GLN A 29 -13.58 8.93 -22.23
C GLN A 29 -14.39 7.63 -22.14
N LEU A 30 -14.31 6.76 -23.16
CA LEU A 30 -14.99 5.46 -23.17
C LEU A 30 -14.45 4.51 -22.07
N LEU A 31 -13.15 4.59 -21.75
CA LEU A 31 -12.52 3.86 -20.64
C LEU A 31 -12.92 4.42 -19.28
N ILE A 32 -13.12 5.73 -19.16
CA ILE A 32 -13.65 6.37 -17.94
C ILE A 32 -15.11 5.96 -17.71
N ASP A 33 -15.91 5.89 -18.77
CA ASP A 33 -17.33 5.51 -18.67
C ASP A 33 -17.51 4.02 -18.39
N LYS A 34 -16.70 3.14 -19.01
CA LYS A 34 -16.63 1.71 -18.63
C LYS A 34 -16.06 1.47 -17.23
N ARG A 35 -15.14 2.33 -16.74
CA ARG A 35 -14.69 2.33 -15.34
C ARG A 35 -15.83 2.64 -14.37
N LYS A 36 -16.71 3.59 -14.71
CA LYS A 36 -17.89 3.90 -13.89
C LYS A 36 -18.86 2.73 -13.84
N GLU A 37 -19.15 2.08 -14.97
CA GLU A 37 -20.04 0.90 -14.99
C GLU A 37 -19.44 -0.32 -14.25
N PHE A 38 -18.12 -0.55 -14.32
CA PHE A 38 -17.47 -1.67 -13.61
C PHE A 38 -17.24 -1.42 -12.11
N CYS A 39 -17.07 -0.16 -11.68
CA CYS A 39 -17.01 0.19 -10.26
C CYS A 39 -18.38 0.13 -9.56
N MET A 40 -19.49 0.17 -10.30
CA MET A 40 -20.84 0.30 -9.70
C MET A 40 -21.52 -1.02 -9.33
N SER A 41 -20.88 -2.18 -9.51
CA SER A 41 -21.38 -3.47 -9.01
C SER A 41 -20.47 -4.13 -7.96
N GLN A 42 -19.67 -3.35 -7.25
CA GLN A 42 -18.82 -3.85 -6.17
C GLN A 42 -19.68 -4.12 -4.92
N ASN A 43 -19.61 -5.33 -4.37
CA ASN A 43 -20.12 -5.62 -3.04
C ASN A 43 -19.41 -4.68 -2.05
N GLU A 44 -20.08 -3.62 -1.60
CA GLU A 44 -19.52 -2.72 -0.60
C GLU A 44 -19.14 -3.49 0.66
N TRP A 45 -17.86 -3.43 1.02
CA TRP A 45 -17.42 -3.97 2.30
C TRP A 45 -17.93 -3.06 3.42
N LYS A 46 -18.80 -3.61 4.27
CA LYS A 46 -19.44 -2.90 5.37
C LYS A 46 -19.15 -3.63 6.68
N TRP A 47 -18.52 -2.92 7.62
CA TRP A 47 -18.24 -3.40 8.95
C TRP A 47 -19.30 -2.94 9.94
N SER A 48 -19.76 -3.83 10.81
CA SER A 48 -20.60 -3.49 11.97
C SER A 48 -19.72 -3.29 13.19
N LYS A 49 -19.72 -2.09 13.79
CA LYS A 49 -18.88 -1.76 14.95
C LYS A 49 -19.19 -2.62 16.18
N SER A 50 -20.41 -3.16 16.26
CA SER A 50 -20.85 -4.12 17.27
C SER A 50 -20.29 -5.53 17.11
N ASN A 51 -19.56 -5.81 16.03
CA ASN A 51 -18.94 -7.11 15.75
C ASN A 51 -17.48 -6.88 15.37
N GLU A 52 -16.66 -6.62 16.38
CA GLU A 52 -15.24 -6.30 16.23
C GLU A 52 -14.49 -7.43 15.51
N LYS A 53 -14.78 -8.69 15.89
CA LYS A 53 -14.15 -9.87 15.29
C LYS A 53 -14.35 -9.97 13.79
N SER A 54 -15.48 -9.47 13.27
CA SER A 54 -15.76 -9.48 11.84
C SER A 54 -14.74 -8.68 11.02
N LEU A 55 -13.94 -7.79 11.62
CA LEU A 55 -12.85 -7.12 10.90
C LEU A 55 -11.88 -8.11 10.22
N ALA A 56 -11.70 -9.31 10.78
CA ALA A 56 -10.86 -10.34 10.18
C ALA A 56 -11.36 -10.82 8.80
N GLN A 57 -12.63 -10.60 8.46
CA GLN A 57 -13.18 -10.94 7.15
C GLN A 57 -12.63 -10.03 6.03
N PHE A 58 -12.18 -8.83 6.36
CA PHE A 58 -11.62 -7.89 5.37
C PHE A 58 -10.13 -8.13 5.12
N VAL A 59 -9.52 -9.08 5.83
CA VAL A 59 -8.13 -9.49 5.60
C VAL A 59 -8.13 -10.67 4.64
N ASN A 60 -7.67 -10.48 3.40
CA ASN A 60 -7.69 -11.51 2.38
C ASN A 60 -6.29 -11.72 1.80
N GLU A 61 -5.76 -12.94 1.93
CA GLU A 61 -4.41 -13.30 1.47
C GLU A 61 -4.20 -13.07 -0.03
N LYS A 62 -5.26 -13.18 -0.84
CA LYS A 62 -5.20 -12.92 -2.29
C LYS A 62 -4.89 -11.45 -2.60
N ALA A 63 -5.02 -10.53 -1.62
CA ALA A 63 -4.61 -9.14 -1.81
C ALA A 63 -3.13 -9.02 -2.20
N PHE A 64 -2.30 -9.98 -1.77
CA PHE A 64 -0.91 -10.06 -2.20
C PHE A 64 -0.77 -10.20 -3.72
N GLU A 65 -1.70 -10.87 -4.41
CA GLU A 65 -1.67 -11.00 -5.88
C GLU A 65 -1.84 -9.64 -6.59
N LEU A 66 -2.39 -8.64 -5.90
CA LEU A 66 -2.47 -7.26 -6.38
C LEU A 66 -1.14 -6.50 -6.24
N LEU A 67 -0.24 -6.94 -5.35
CA LEU A 67 1.15 -6.46 -5.31
C LEU A 67 1.94 -7.22 -6.37
N LEU A 68 1.89 -6.69 -7.58
CA LEU A 68 2.31 -7.44 -8.76
C LEU A 68 3.78 -7.84 -8.77
N LYS A 69 4.65 -7.09 -8.06
CA LYS A 69 6.02 -7.50 -7.72
C LYS A 69 6.48 -6.80 -6.45
N LEU A 70 6.75 -7.57 -5.39
CA LEU A 70 7.69 -7.11 -4.37
C LEU A 70 9.09 -7.08 -4.98
N PRO A 71 9.95 -6.11 -4.61
CA PRO A 71 11.34 -6.04 -5.06
C PRO A 71 12.22 -7.14 -4.44
N VAL A 72 11.63 -8.03 -3.65
CA VAL A 72 12.27 -9.12 -2.93
C VAL A 72 11.54 -10.43 -3.19
N ASN A 73 12.26 -11.54 -3.09
CA ASN A 73 11.66 -12.86 -3.09
C ASN A 73 11.29 -13.26 -1.66
N ARG A 74 9.99 -13.37 -1.36
CA ARG A 74 9.50 -13.72 -0.03
C ARG A 74 10.03 -15.07 0.48
N PHE A 75 10.35 -16.01 -0.41
CA PHE A 75 10.91 -17.32 0.00
C PHE A 75 12.30 -17.18 0.60
N ASP A 76 13.05 -16.16 0.18
CA ASP A 76 14.38 -15.86 0.68
C ASP A 76 14.31 -15.07 2.01
N LEU A 77 13.21 -14.33 2.24
CA LEU A 77 13.04 -13.40 3.37
C LEU A 77 11.89 -13.80 4.34
N ILE A 78 11.86 -15.03 4.84
CA ILE A 78 10.82 -15.44 5.80
C ILE A 78 11.31 -16.30 6.98
N ASN A 79 12.56 -16.80 6.94
CA ASN A 79 12.96 -17.89 7.82
C ASN A 79 13.47 -17.41 9.17
N THR A 80 14.20 -16.30 9.21
CA THR A 80 14.70 -15.68 10.45
C THR A 80 13.86 -14.46 10.87
N PRO A 81 13.99 -13.98 12.13
CA PRO A 81 13.39 -12.71 12.54
C PRO A 81 13.84 -11.52 11.70
N ASP A 82 15.12 -11.46 11.34
CA ASP A 82 15.67 -10.40 10.49
C ASP A 82 15.11 -10.48 9.07
N ASP A 83 15.05 -11.68 8.49
CA ASP A 83 14.42 -11.93 7.19
C ASP A 83 12.98 -11.40 7.16
N ARG A 84 12.20 -11.74 8.20
CA ARG A 84 10.79 -11.31 8.31
C ARG A 84 10.70 -9.80 8.42
N LYS A 85 11.57 -9.16 9.21
CA LYS A 85 11.64 -7.71 9.31
C LYS A 85 11.95 -7.05 7.96
N GLU A 86 12.89 -7.61 7.19
CA GLU A 86 13.21 -7.13 5.84
C GLU A 86 12.05 -7.30 4.87
N LEU A 87 11.30 -8.39 4.93
CA LEU A 87 10.10 -8.60 4.12
C LEU A 87 9.00 -7.60 4.49
N ILE A 88 8.77 -7.37 5.79
CA ILE A 88 7.79 -6.37 6.27
C ILE A 88 8.17 -4.97 5.76
N LYS A 89 9.47 -4.63 5.80
CA LYS A 89 10.00 -3.39 5.24
C LYS A 89 9.73 -3.28 3.74
N ALA A 90 10.03 -4.33 2.98
CA ALA A 90 9.81 -4.35 1.54
C ALA A 90 8.34 -4.14 1.17
N ILE A 91 7.40 -4.75 1.92
CA ILE A 91 5.95 -4.51 1.75
C ILE A 91 5.62 -3.03 2.02
N TYR A 92 6.11 -2.48 3.13
CA TYR A 92 5.85 -1.10 3.54
C TYR A 92 6.37 -0.08 2.52
N GLU A 93 7.62 -0.23 2.06
CA GLU A 93 8.24 0.66 1.08
C GLU A 93 7.61 0.52 -0.31
N THR A 94 7.14 -0.68 -0.65
CA THR A 94 6.33 -0.87 -1.87
C THR A 94 5.04 -0.07 -1.77
N LEU A 95 4.34 -0.09 -0.63
CA LEU A 95 3.11 0.71 -0.45
C LEU A 95 3.35 2.22 -0.54
N ILE A 96 4.46 2.74 0.01
CA ILE A 96 4.86 4.14 -0.18
C ILE A 96 4.98 4.47 -1.68
N SER A 97 5.58 3.56 -2.46
CA SER A 97 5.81 3.82 -3.89
C SER A 97 4.52 3.99 -4.71
N LEU A 98 3.39 3.44 -4.22
CA LEU A 98 2.10 3.40 -4.91
C LEU A 98 1.29 4.71 -4.80
N ASP A 99 1.81 5.75 -4.13
CA ASP A 99 1.17 7.06 -4.04
C ASP A 99 -0.27 6.98 -3.45
N ILE A 100 -0.40 6.21 -2.36
CA ILE A 100 -1.65 6.09 -1.61
C ILE A 100 -1.84 7.35 -0.77
N ARG A 101 -3.05 7.90 -0.72
CA ARG A 101 -3.39 9.10 0.05
C ARG A 101 -4.22 8.76 1.26
N TYR A 102 -3.99 9.47 2.35
CA TYR A 102 -4.89 9.36 3.50
C TYR A 102 -6.22 10.06 3.17
N ALA A 103 -7.33 9.40 3.48
CA ALA A 103 -8.67 9.95 3.29
C ALA A 103 -9.55 9.72 4.53
N HIS A 104 -10.59 10.53 4.63
CA HIS A 104 -11.64 10.30 5.62
C HIS A 104 -12.45 9.03 5.27
N GLU A 105 -13.20 8.55 6.28
CA GLU A 105 -14.19 7.50 6.10
C GLU A 105 -15.14 7.88 4.97
N LYS A 106 -15.56 6.88 4.19
CA LYS A 106 -16.65 7.08 3.23
C LYS A 106 -17.89 7.53 4.01
N TYR A 107 -18.63 8.47 3.45
CA TYR A 107 -19.85 8.95 4.09
C TYR A 107 -20.81 7.79 4.34
N GLN A 108 -21.18 7.60 5.60
CA GLN A 108 -22.12 6.59 6.06
C GLN A 108 -23.02 7.25 7.12
N PRO A 109 -24.33 7.44 6.88
CA PRO A 109 -25.23 8.02 7.87
C PRO A 109 -25.39 7.13 9.12
N GLU A 110 -25.22 5.83 8.98
CA GLU A 110 -25.34 4.86 10.08
C GLU A 110 -24.08 4.79 10.94
N LYS A 111 -24.11 5.43 12.12
CA LYS A 111 -22.96 5.51 13.04
C LYS A 111 -22.41 4.16 13.51
N GLU A 112 -23.27 3.14 13.55
CA GLU A 112 -22.95 1.77 13.99
C GLU A 112 -22.17 0.96 12.95
N THR A 113 -21.98 1.53 11.76
CA THR A 113 -21.31 0.83 10.66
C THR A 113 -20.24 1.72 10.04
N GLN A 114 -19.30 1.09 9.37
CA GLN A 114 -18.26 1.78 8.62
C GLN A 114 -18.06 1.05 7.29
N LEU A 115 -18.00 1.81 6.21
CA LEU A 115 -17.60 1.27 4.91
C LEU A 115 -16.09 1.11 4.89
N ILE A 116 -15.65 -0.07 4.46
CA ILE A 116 -14.25 -0.44 4.32
C ILE A 116 -13.91 -0.42 2.83
N ARG A 117 -12.77 0.18 2.47
CA ARG A 117 -12.26 0.10 1.10
C ARG A 117 -11.62 -1.25 0.87
N THR A 118 -11.91 -1.87 -0.27
CA THR A 118 -11.25 -3.09 -0.72
C THR A 118 -9.78 -2.82 -1.08
N PRO A 119 -8.91 -3.84 -1.07
CA PRO A 119 -7.54 -3.71 -1.57
C PRO A 119 -7.48 -3.11 -2.98
N SER A 120 -8.38 -3.53 -3.88
CA SER A 120 -8.46 -2.99 -5.24
C SER A 120 -8.79 -1.50 -5.27
N GLU A 121 -9.67 -1.00 -4.39
CA GLU A 121 -9.98 0.44 -4.28
C GLU A 121 -8.83 1.26 -3.71
N ILE A 122 -8.10 0.72 -2.73
CA ILE A 122 -6.97 1.42 -2.09
C ILE A 122 -5.77 1.49 -3.04
N LEU A 123 -5.52 0.43 -3.82
CA LEU A 123 -4.37 0.33 -4.72
C LEU A 123 -4.63 0.93 -6.11
N SER A 124 -5.89 1.12 -6.51
CA SER A 124 -6.26 1.75 -7.78
C SER A 124 -6.51 3.25 -7.62
N LYS A 125 -6.25 4.04 -8.67
CA LYS A 125 -6.50 5.49 -8.64
C LYS A 125 -7.99 5.79 -8.30
N PRO A 126 -8.27 6.70 -7.35
CA PRO A 126 -7.37 7.73 -6.81
C PRO A 126 -6.32 7.23 -5.79
N GLY A 127 -6.52 6.04 -5.21
CA GLY A 127 -5.57 5.39 -4.31
C GLY A 127 -5.62 6.00 -2.93
N GLU A 128 -6.63 5.67 -2.14
CA GLU A 128 -6.85 6.30 -0.84
C GLU A 128 -7.38 5.34 0.23
N GLY A 129 -7.15 5.68 1.50
CA GLY A 129 -7.63 4.87 2.62
C GLY A 129 -7.62 5.62 3.95
N THR A 130 -8.47 5.16 4.86
CA THR A 130 -8.46 5.52 6.29
C THR A 130 -7.40 4.71 7.05
N CYS A 131 -7.16 5.02 8.33
CA CYS A 131 -6.25 4.20 9.15
C CYS A 131 -6.67 2.73 9.22
N LEU A 132 -7.99 2.46 9.27
CA LEU A 132 -8.53 1.10 9.27
C LEU A 132 -8.35 0.40 7.91
N ASP A 133 -8.64 1.09 6.80
CA ASP A 133 -8.45 0.55 5.44
C ASP A 133 -6.98 0.13 5.23
N LEU A 134 -6.05 1.01 5.62
CA LEU A 134 -4.61 0.82 5.44
C LEU A 134 -4.07 -0.28 6.35
N ALA A 135 -4.54 -0.37 7.59
CA ALA A 135 -4.17 -1.47 8.49
C ALA A 135 -4.67 -2.83 7.98
N LEU A 136 -5.90 -2.91 7.49
CA LEU A 136 -6.48 -4.12 6.90
C LEU A 136 -5.75 -4.54 5.62
N LEU A 137 -5.42 -3.58 4.74
CA LEU A 137 -4.58 -3.83 3.56
C LEU A 137 -3.21 -4.38 3.98
N PHE A 138 -2.53 -3.72 4.90
CA PHE A 138 -1.21 -4.15 5.36
C PHE A 138 -1.23 -5.56 5.96
N CYS A 139 -2.23 -5.87 6.80
CA CYS A 139 -2.47 -7.21 7.30
C CYS A 139 -2.71 -8.22 6.16
N SER A 140 -3.49 -7.86 5.15
CA SER A 140 -3.76 -8.75 4.00
C SER A 140 -2.49 -9.11 3.23
N LEU A 141 -1.64 -8.12 2.99
CA LEU A 141 -0.38 -8.28 2.28
C LEU A 141 0.63 -9.10 3.09
N CYS A 142 0.75 -8.83 4.39
CA CYS A 142 1.58 -9.63 5.29
C CYS A 142 1.09 -11.09 5.32
N PHE A 143 -0.22 -11.29 5.47
CA PHE A 143 -0.81 -12.62 5.55
C PHE A 143 -0.61 -13.44 4.26
N GLY A 144 -0.75 -12.80 3.09
CA GLY A 144 -0.43 -13.41 1.79
C GLY A 144 1.06 -13.68 1.55
N CYS A 145 1.93 -13.07 2.35
CA CYS A 145 3.38 -13.34 2.39
C CYS A 145 3.78 -14.37 3.47
N ASP A 146 2.80 -15.08 4.04
CA ASP A 146 3.01 -16.06 5.13
C ASP A 146 3.56 -15.47 6.44
N LEU A 147 3.47 -14.15 6.61
CA LEU A 147 3.66 -13.49 7.89
C LEU A 147 2.38 -13.62 8.74
N LEU A 148 2.51 -13.40 10.04
CA LEU A 148 1.39 -13.51 10.99
C LEU A 148 1.05 -12.12 11.58
N PRO A 149 0.16 -11.36 10.94
CA PRO A 149 -0.22 -10.03 11.39
C PRO A 149 -1.31 -10.06 12.48
N LEU A 150 -1.28 -9.03 13.32
CA LEU A 150 -2.33 -8.59 14.23
C LEU A 150 -2.92 -7.29 13.68
N LEU A 151 -4.25 -7.21 13.61
CA LEU A 151 -4.93 -5.92 13.50
C LEU A 151 -5.11 -5.34 14.90
N ILE A 152 -4.67 -4.11 15.12
CA ILE A 152 -4.79 -3.42 16.41
C ILE A 152 -5.71 -2.21 16.24
N VAL A 153 -6.70 -2.10 17.13
CA VAL A 153 -7.62 -0.97 17.19
C VAL A 153 -7.47 -0.27 18.53
N ILE A 154 -7.28 1.04 18.45
CA ILE A 154 -7.28 1.95 19.60
C ILE A 154 -8.35 3.02 19.37
N GLU A 155 -8.63 3.85 20.37
CA GLU A 155 -9.63 4.91 20.22
C GLU A 155 -9.30 5.83 19.02
N GLY A 156 -10.21 5.86 18.04
CA GLY A 156 -10.11 6.69 16.85
C GLY A 156 -8.98 6.36 15.88
N HIS A 157 -8.33 5.19 16.01
CA HIS A 157 -7.21 4.81 15.14
C HIS A 157 -7.02 3.29 15.01
N ALA A 158 -6.35 2.86 13.95
CA ALA A 158 -6.00 1.47 13.72
C ALA A 158 -4.58 1.36 13.16
N LEU A 159 -3.92 0.27 13.52
CA LEU A 159 -2.56 -0.05 13.11
C LEU A 159 -2.39 -1.57 13.03
N ALA A 160 -1.22 -2.03 12.59
CA ALA A 160 -0.90 -3.45 12.54
C ALA A 160 0.29 -3.77 13.46
N ALA A 161 0.40 -5.04 13.87
CA ALA A 161 1.66 -5.60 14.32
C ALA A 161 1.94 -6.91 13.58
N VAL A 162 3.19 -7.32 13.45
CA VAL A 162 3.55 -8.56 12.73
C VAL A 162 4.56 -9.35 13.54
N SER A 163 4.33 -10.65 13.70
CA SER A 163 5.24 -11.53 14.43
C SER A 163 6.58 -11.63 13.71
N LEU A 164 7.66 -11.45 14.46
CA LEU A 164 9.02 -11.72 14.06
C LEU A 164 9.50 -13.10 14.48
N ASN A 165 8.75 -13.84 15.29
CA ASN A 165 9.15 -15.18 15.74
C ASN A 165 8.59 -16.29 14.87
N TYR A 166 7.38 -16.09 14.35
CA TYR A 166 6.63 -17.16 13.69
C TYR A 166 6.17 -16.76 12.29
N LYS A 167 6.00 -17.78 11.45
CA LYS A 167 5.42 -17.68 10.11
C LYS A 167 4.25 -18.65 9.98
N ARG A 168 3.43 -18.42 8.97
CA ARG A 168 2.21 -19.19 8.73
C ARG A 168 2.45 -20.61 8.19
N GLN A 169 3.51 -20.80 7.42
CA GLN A 169 3.80 -22.08 6.76
C GLN A 169 4.34 -23.14 7.74
N ASN A 170 4.05 -24.41 7.41
CA ASN A 170 4.51 -25.62 8.11
C ASN A 170 3.96 -25.76 9.55
N ASP A 171 4.51 -26.71 10.30
CA ASP A 171 4.22 -26.94 11.72
C ASP A 171 4.52 -25.71 12.62
N GLU A 172 5.13 -24.65 12.07
CA GLU A 172 5.36 -23.38 12.77
C GLU A 172 4.04 -22.71 13.18
N TRP A 173 2.96 -22.85 12.39
CA TRP A 173 1.64 -22.40 12.83
C TRP A 173 1.22 -23.08 14.15
N ASN A 174 1.40 -24.40 14.24
CA ASN A 174 1.03 -25.17 15.43
C ASN A 174 1.92 -24.79 16.62
N LYS A 175 3.23 -24.63 16.41
CA LYS A 175 4.15 -24.16 17.46
C LYS A 175 3.81 -22.76 17.95
N ALA A 176 3.50 -21.86 17.03
CA ALA A 176 3.14 -20.49 17.35
C ALA A 176 1.82 -20.44 18.15
N PHE A 177 0.87 -21.30 17.76
CA PHE A 177 -0.39 -21.51 18.47
C PHE A 177 -0.15 -21.98 19.91
N GLU A 178 0.75 -22.93 20.13
CA GLU A 178 1.11 -23.41 21.48
C GLU A 178 1.82 -22.34 22.35
N ALA A 179 2.51 -21.39 21.72
CA ALA A 179 3.29 -20.34 22.38
C ALA A 179 2.53 -19.00 22.52
N GLU A 180 3.13 -17.88 22.08
CA GLU A 180 2.61 -16.51 22.24
C GLU A 180 1.18 -16.33 21.68
N ARG A 181 0.77 -17.14 20.70
CA ARG A 181 -0.53 -16.95 20.04
C ARG A 181 -1.71 -17.53 20.82
N ASN A 182 -1.45 -18.41 21.79
CA ASN A 182 -2.46 -18.84 22.75
C ASN A 182 -3.08 -17.66 23.51
N LEU A 183 -2.33 -16.54 23.66
CA LEU A 183 -2.85 -15.31 24.24
C LEU A 183 -4.06 -14.75 23.47
N PHE A 184 -4.08 -14.92 22.14
CA PHE A 184 -5.16 -14.44 21.26
C PHE A 184 -6.22 -15.52 21.00
N ASN A 185 -5.92 -16.79 21.25
CA ASN A 185 -6.80 -17.93 20.98
C ASN A 185 -7.81 -18.18 22.10
N ASN A 186 -8.55 -17.14 22.47
CA ASN A 186 -9.70 -17.25 23.37
C ASN A 186 -11.00 -17.04 22.60
N ASN A 187 -12.12 -17.54 23.12
CA ASN A 187 -13.44 -17.22 22.59
C ASN A 187 -13.82 -15.74 22.80
N GLU A 188 -12.97 -14.97 23.50
CA GLU A 188 -13.11 -13.55 23.76
C GLU A 188 -12.08 -12.74 22.96
N LEU A 189 -12.44 -11.48 22.68
CA LEU A 189 -11.56 -10.55 21.99
C LEU A 189 -10.32 -10.22 22.86
N PHE A 190 -9.17 -10.00 22.22
CA PHE A 190 -7.95 -9.57 22.92
C PHE A 190 -8.06 -8.08 23.25
N ALA A 191 -8.78 -7.75 24.32
CA ALA A 191 -9.14 -6.42 24.77
C ALA A 191 -8.80 -6.17 26.26
N GLY A 192 -8.72 -4.90 26.65
CA GLY A 192 -8.48 -4.47 28.03
C GLY A 192 -7.02 -4.20 28.37
N GLU A 193 -6.81 -3.59 29.55
CA GLU A 193 -5.52 -3.04 29.98
C GLU A 193 -4.44 -4.12 30.16
N GLU A 194 -4.77 -5.23 30.83
CA GLU A 194 -3.84 -6.35 31.04
C GLU A 194 -3.37 -6.94 29.70
N LYS A 195 -4.29 -7.10 28.73
CA LYS A 195 -3.95 -7.61 27.40
C LYS A 195 -3.13 -6.59 26.61
N ARG A 196 -3.39 -5.29 26.76
CA ARG A 196 -2.54 -4.23 26.20
C ARG A 196 -1.10 -4.31 26.73
N GLU A 197 -0.92 -4.51 28.03
CA GLU A 197 0.41 -4.64 28.65
C GLU A 197 1.17 -5.84 28.08
N LYS A 198 0.52 -7.01 27.96
CA LYS A 198 1.11 -8.19 27.30
C LYS A 198 1.49 -7.92 25.85
N LEU A 199 0.66 -7.18 25.10
CA LEU A 199 1.01 -6.79 23.73
C LEU A 199 2.23 -5.85 23.69
N LEU A 200 2.34 -4.92 24.64
CA LEU A 200 3.51 -4.04 24.75
C LEU A 200 4.77 -4.83 25.11
N GLU A 201 4.68 -5.84 25.98
CA GLU A 201 5.77 -6.77 26.30
C GLU A 201 6.27 -7.48 25.04
N LEU A 202 5.38 -8.11 24.27
CA LEU A 202 5.73 -8.76 22.99
C LEU A 202 6.42 -7.80 22.00
N ILE A 203 6.01 -6.52 21.97
CA ILE A 203 6.63 -5.50 21.13
C ILE A 203 8.00 -5.04 21.69
N ASN A 204 8.12 -4.94 23.02
CA ASN A 204 9.39 -4.60 23.70
C ASN A 204 10.45 -5.67 23.48
N ASP A 205 10.03 -6.93 23.55
CA ASP A 205 10.90 -8.10 23.47
C ASP A 205 11.25 -8.44 22.01
N SER A 206 10.72 -7.65 21.06
CA SER A 206 10.92 -7.80 19.61
C SER A 206 10.32 -9.09 19.03
N ASP A 207 9.36 -9.69 19.73
CA ASP A 207 8.55 -10.80 19.21
C ASP A 207 7.58 -10.31 18.13
N TYR A 208 7.13 -9.06 18.23
CA TYR A 208 6.31 -8.37 17.26
C TYR A 208 6.87 -6.98 16.92
N ILE A 209 6.67 -6.53 15.68
CA ILE A 209 6.82 -5.12 15.32
C ILE A 209 5.47 -4.48 15.04
N ALA A 210 5.14 -3.43 15.79
CA ALA A 210 3.97 -2.59 15.53
C ALA A 210 4.28 -1.57 14.43
N ILE A 211 3.40 -1.41 13.44
CA ILE A 211 3.58 -0.56 12.26
C ILE A 211 2.44 0.45 12.19
N GLU A 212 2.78 1.74 12.18
CA GLU A 212 1.84 2.81 11.84
C GLU A 212 1.52 2.79 10.33
N CYS A 213 0.38 2.21 9.97
CA CYS A 213 -0.03 2.01 8.58
C CYS A 213 -0.42 3.31 7.87
N THR A 214 -0.79 4.38 8.58
CA THR A 214 -0.98 5.69 7.93
C THR A 214 0.33 6.33 7.48
N GLY A 215 1.47 5.76 7.86
CA GLY A 215 2.78 6.25 7.44
C GLY A 215 3.08 6.00 5.97
N PHE A 216 2.53 4.95 5.34
CA PHE A 216 2.70 4.72 3.90
C PHE A 216 1.68 5.47 3.03
N ALA A 217 0.79 6.26 3.65
CA ALA A 217 -0.15 7.11 2.96
C ALA A 217 0.27 8.59 3.04
N HIS A 218 0.26 9.28 1.91
CA HIS A 218 0.60 10.69 1.79
C HIS A 218 -0.52 11.57 2.37
N SER A 219 -0.14 12.51 3.24
CA SER A 219 -1.04 13.55 3.74
C SER A 219 -0.26 14.76 4.25
N ASN A 220 -0.62 15.93 3.73
CA ASN A 220 -0.14 17.22 4.22
C ASN A 220 -1.02 17.80 5.35
N THR A 221 -2.18 17.19 5.61
CA THR A 221 -3.12 17.66 6.65
C THR A 221 -2.96 16.87 7.96
N LEU A 222 -2.42 15.65 7.90
CA LEU A 222 -2.08 14.90 9.10
C LEU A 222 -0.97 15.58 9.90
N SER A 223 -0.01 16.26 9.25
CA SER A 223 1.14 16.89 9.90
C SER A 223 0.78 17.99 10.92
N ASP A 224 -0.43 18.53 10.85
CA ASP A 224 -0.93 19.58 11.75
C ASP A 224 -1.56 19.01 13.04
N LEU A 225 -1.63 17.68 13.18
CA LEU A 225 -2.23 17.02 14.33
C LEU A 225 -1.18 16.74 15.42
N GLU A 226 -1.62 16.76 16.68
CA GLU A 226 -0.75 16.44 17.82
C GLU A 226 -0.38 14.95 17.95
N GLN A 227 -1.00 14.11 17.13
CA GLN A 227 -0.95 12.67 17.24
C GLN A 227 0.38 12.10 16.72
N PRO A 228 0.85 10.95 17.22
CA PRO A 228 2.16 10.39 16.86
C PRO A 228 2.37 10.22 15.34
N GLU A 229 1.33 9.82 14.61
CA GLU A 229 1.33 9.60 13.17
C GLU A 229 1.51 10.86 12.32
N ALA A 230 1.31 12.04 12.91
CA ALA A 230 1.51 13.33 12.24
C ALA A 230 2.98 13.75 12.21
N LYS A 231 3.77 13.27 13.18
CA LYS A 231 5.07 13.85 13.54
C LYS A 231 6.20 13.20 12.75
N LYS A 232 7.10 14.05 12.23
CA LYS A 232 8.31 13.65 11.48
C LYS A 232 8.00 12.86 10.19
N ARG A 233 6.98 13.31 9.45
CA ARG A 233 6.76 12.86 8.06
C ARG A 233 7.82 13.46 7.13
N GLU A 234 8.14 12.74 6.06
CA GLU A 234 8.97 13.21 4.97
C GLU A 234 8.25 14.32 4.19
N GLN A 235 8.96 14.96 3.24
CA GLN A 235 8.39 16.06 2.44
C GLN A 235 7.17 15.63 1.62
N ASP A 236 7.09 14.35 1.23
CA ASP A 236 5.94 13.79 0.53
C ASP A 236 4.78 13.41 1.46
N GLY A 237 4.92 13.61 2.76
CA GLY A 237 3.91 13.28 3.76
C GLY A 237 3.88 11.80 4.16
N SER A 238 4.88 10.98 3.82
CA SER A 238 5.02 9.59 4.30
C SER A 238 5.88 9.50 5.59
N LEU A 239 5.90 8.34 6.27
CA LEU A 239 6.86 8.02 7.33
C LEU A 239 7.87 6.98 6.81
N LYS A 240 9.15 7.17 7.14
CA LYS A 240 10.14 6.10 6.95
C LYS A 240 9.79 4.87 7.77
N PHE A 241 10.18 3.68 7.31
CA PHE A 241 9.85 2.40 7.94
C PHE A 241 10.19 2.35 9.44
N ASP A 242 11.42 2.71 9.82
CA ASP A 242 11.84 2.70 11.24
C ASP A 242 11.01 3.67 12.08
N ARG A 243 10.66 4.83 11.50
CA ARG A 243 9.78 5.80 12.17
C ARG A 243 8.36 5.25 12.31
N ALA A 244 7.84 4.53 11.33
CA ALA A 244 6.54 3.89 11.40
C ALA A 244 6.47 2.83 12.51
N ILE A 245 7.59 2.13 12.77
CA ILE A 245 7.72 1.21 13.90
C ILE A 245 7.63 1.96 15.23
N GLU A 246 8.45 3.01 15.39
CA GLU A 246 8.45 3.83 16.60
C GLU A 246 7.05 4.42 16.88
N VAL A 247 6.39 4.93 15.85
CA VAL A 247 5.04 5.48 15.96
C VAL A 247 4.03 4.40 16.33
N GLY A 248 4.07 3.23 15.68
CA GLY A 248 3.17 2.12 16.00
C GLY A 248 3.24 1.74 17.48
N ARG A 249 4.45 1.68 18.04
CA ARG A 249 4.67 1.50 19.47
C ARG A 249 4.11 2.65 20.33
N GLN A 250 4.35 3.90 19.92
CA GLN A 250 3.85 5.09 20.63
C GLN A 250 2.32 5.13 20.70
N GLN A 251 1.62 4.67 19.65
CA GLN A 251 0.15 4.62 19.62
C GLN A 251 -0.42 3.71 20.71
N ILE A 252 0.15 2.52 20.88
CA ILE A 252 -0.34 1.53 21.86
C ILE A 252 -0.11 2.04 23.30
N SER A 253 0.94 2.84 23.50
CA SER A 253 1.27 3.45 24.79
C SER A 253 0.59 4.80 25.03
N ASN A 254 -0.23 5.29 24.09
CA ASN A 254 -0.80 6.63 24.16
C ASN A 254 -2.04 6.66 25.07
N PRO A 255 -1.99 7.32 26.25
CA PRO A 255 -3.14 7.36 27.16
C PRO A 255 -4.33 8.12 26.59
N LYS A 256 -4.12 9.00 25.59
CA LYS A 256 -5.21 9.72 24.91
C LYS A 256 -5.95 8.87 23.88
N ARG A 257 -5.39 7.72 23.49
CA ARG A 257 -6.02 6.75 22.59
C ARG A 257 -6.03 5.38 23.24
N PRO A 258 -6.94 5.12 24.19
CA PRO A 258 -6.99 3.84 24.88
C PRO A 258 -7.06 2.66 23.92
N PHE A 259 -6.34 1.60 24.26
CA PHE A 259 -6.41 0.31 23.56
C PHE A 259 -7.83 -0.25 23.60
N LYS A 260 -8.37 -0.64 22.44
CA LYS A 260 -9.67 -1.29 22.35
C LYS A 260 -9.48 -2.79 22.28
N PHE A 261 -8.79 -3.24 21.24
CA PHE A 261 -8.53 -4.66 21.04
C PHE A 261 -7.44 -4.91 19.99
N ALA A 262 -6.94 -6.14 19.97
CA ALA A 262 -6.21 -6.71 18.86
C ALA A 262 -6.93 -7.96 18.33
N ILE A 263 -6.81 -8.20 17.03
CA ILE A 263 -7.29 -9.41 16.37
C ILE A 263 -6.09 -10.05 15.72
N ASP A 264 -5.79 -11.25 16.18
CA ASP A 264 -4.88 -12.12 15.49
C ASP A 264 -5.56 -12.72 14.26
N ILE A 265 -5.06 -12.39 13.07
CA ILE A 265 -5.73 -12.71 11.81
C ILE A 265 -5.80 -14.22 11.59
N ALA A 266 -4.71 -14.94 11.81
CA ALA A 266 -4.69 -16.37 11.56
C ALA A 266 -5.52 -17.13 12.61
N VAL A 267 -5.53 -16.70 13.88
CA VAL A 267 -6.44 -17.27 14.90
C VAL A 267 -7.88 -17.00 14.50
N ALA A 268 -8.22 -15.77 14.09
CA ALA A 268 -9.57 -15.43 13.67
C ALA A 268 -10.04 -16.27 12.46
N GLN A 269 -9.19 -16.46 11.46
CA GLN A 269 -9.57 -17.22 10.26
C GLN A 269 -9.51 -18.73 10.46
N TYR A 270 -8.51 -19.24 11.17
CA TYR A 270 -8.29 -20.69 11.33
C TYR A 270 -8.95 -21.28 12.57
N ALA A 271 -8.93 -20.61 13.71
CA ALA A 271 -9.54 -21.09 14.94
C ALA A 271 -11.00 -20.63 15.05
N TRP A 272 -11.28 -19.33 14.87
CA TRP A 272 -12.65 -18.80 14.94
C TRP A 272 -13.46 -19.00 13.66
N LYS A 273 -12.83 -19.51 12.59
CA LYS A 273 -13.46 -19.84 11.29
C LYS A 273 -14.11 -18.63 10.60
N ILE A 274 -13.59 -17.43 10.82
CA ILE A 274 -14.04 -16.22 10.12
C ILE A 274 -13.53 -16.29 8.68
N LYS A 275 -14.44 -16.37 7.72
CA LYS A 275 -14.07 -16.46 6.30
C LYS A 275 -13.74 -15.08 5.76
N PRO A 276 -12.65 -14.92 4.99
CA PRO A 276 -12.38 -13.68 4.29
C PRO A 276 -13.45 -13.41 3.23
N LEU A 277 -13.79 -12.14 3.03
CA LEU A 277 -14.61 -11.71 1.92
C LEU A 277 -13.81 -11.77 0.63
N GLU A 278 -14.42 -12.28 -0.42
CA GLU A 278 -13.87 -12.21 -1.77
C GLU A 278 -13.89 -10.75 -2.24
N PHE A 279 -12.85 -10.35 -2.98
CA PHE A 279 -12.83 -9.11 -3.73
C PHE A 279 -12.43 -9.44 -5.18
N PRO A 280 -12.94 -8.72 -6.18
CA PRO A 280 -12.60 -9.01 -7.56
C PRO A 280 -11.12 -8.72 -7.82
N SER A 281 -10.47 -9.65 -8.53
CA SER A 281 -9.14 -9.42 -9.07
C SER A 281 -9.16 -8.17 -9.94
N LEU A 282 -8.09 -7.36 -9.84
CA LEU A 282 -7.92 -6.20 -10.71
C LEU A 282 -7.99 -6.65 -12.17
N SER A 283 -8.60 -5.83 -13.03
CA SER A 283 -8.55 -6.09 -14.48
C SER A 283 -7.08 -6.11 -14.95
N SER A 284 -6.82 -6.78 -16.08
CA SER A 284 -5.49 -6.83 -16.69
C SER A 284 -4.90 -5.44 -16.96
N GLU A 285 -5.73 -4.42 -17.21
CA GLU A 285 -5.25 -3.05 -17.41
C GLU A 285 -4.83 -2.35 -16.11
N ALA A 286 -5.61 -2.50 -15.02
CA ALA A 286 -5.23 -1.95 -13.71
C ALA A 286 -3.93 -2.61 -13.20
N THR A 287 -3.79 -3.89 -13.50
CA THR A 287 -2.59 -4.68 -13.25
C THR A 287 -1.37 -4.12 -13.99
N GLN A 288 -1.50 -3.82 -15.29
CA GLN A 288 -0.41 -3.24 -16.08
C GLN A 288 0.01 -1.84 -15.59
N LEU A 289 -0.95 -1.02 -15.14
CA LEU A 289 -0.66 0.33 -14.65
C LEU A 289 0.15 0.32 -13.35
N ILE A 290 -0.24 -0.53 -12.39
CA ILE A 290 0.49 -0.70 -11.12
C ILE A 290 1.91 -1.26 -11.40
N THR A 291 2.02 -2.20 -12.34
CA THR A 291 3.31 -2.77 -12.76
C THR A 291 4.24 -1.71 -13.35
N ALA A 292 3.73 -0.82 -14.19
CA ALA A 292 4.52 0.25 -14.82
C ALA A 292 5.06 1.24 -13.78
N VAL A 293 4.24 1.65 -12.81
CA VAL A 293 4.65 2.59 -11.74
C VAL A 293 5.73 1.98 -10.85
N ALA A 294 5.57 0.71 -10.43
CA ALA A 294 6.57 0.02 -9.63
C ALA A 294 7.89 -0.15 -10.40
N THR A 295 7.84 -0.53 -11.67
CA THR A 295 9.04 -0.71 -12.52
C THR A 295 9.78 0.62 -12.76
N GLN A 296 9.05 1.72 -12.90
CA GLN A 296 9.64 3.05 -13.11
C GLN A 296 10.37 3.58 -11.86
N LYS A 297 9.89 3.28 -10.65
CA LYS A 297 10.51 3.74 -9.39
C LYS A 297 11.64 2.83 -8.89
N PHE A 298 11.53 1.52 -9.08
CA PHE A 298 12.54 0.56 -8.56
C PHE A 298 13.55 0.09 -9.62
N GLY A 299 13.36 0.47 -10.88
CA GLY A 299 14.15 -0.03 -12.01
C GLY A 299 13.86 -1.49 -12.33
N THR A 300 14.37 -1.96 -13.46
CA THR A 300 14.23 -3.37 -13.83
C THR A 300 15.22 -4.19 -13.01
N LEU A 301 14.73 -4.95 -12.02
CA LEU A 301 15.57 -5.83 -11.22
C LEU A 301 15.84 -7.15 -11.98
N LYS A 302 17.11 -7.44 -12.24
CA LYS A 302 17.59 -8.78 -12.62
C LYS A 302 18.68 -9.19 -11.64
N ASN A 303 18.46 -10.28 -10.91
CA ASN A 303 19.40 -10.85 -9.93
C ASN A 303 19.82 -9.88 -8.80
N GLY A 304 18.87 -9.13 -8.21
CA GLY A 304 19.15 -8.29 -7.05
C GLY A 304 20.02 -7.05 -7.32
N LYS A 305 20.26 -6.69 -8.59
CA LYS A 305 20.87 -5.41 -8.99
C LYS A 305 19.91 -4.62 -9.86
N VAL A 306 19.81 -3.31 -9.56
CA VAL A 306 19.12 -2.33 -10.41
C VAL A 306 19.94 -2.16 -11.69
N LEU A 307 19.48 -2.76 -12.78
CA LEU A 307 19.90 -2.34 -14.12
C LEU A 307 19.06 -1.10 -14.44
N GLY A 308 19.72 -0.04 -14.90
CA GLY A 308 19.17 1.31 -15.02
C GLY A 308 17.79 1.41 -15.69
N ILE A 309 17.20 2.61 -15.56
CA ILE A 309 15.90 2.96 -16.14
C ILE A 309 16.01 2.80 -17.66
N ASP A 310 15.42 1.74 -18.20
CA ASP A 310 15.39 1.48 -19.64
C ASP A 310 14.29 2.33 -20.28
N ALA A 311 14.70 3.43 -20.93
CA ALA A 311 13.82 4.30 -21.70
C ALA A 311 13.70 3.87 -23.18
N SER A 312 14.18 2.69 -23.58
CA SER A 312 14.20 2.28 -24.99
C SER A 312 12.82 1.89 -25.55
N GLY A 313 11.73 2.03 -24.77
CA GLY A 313 10.35 1.75 -25.19
C GLY A 313 9.56 2.97 -25.69
N LEU A 314 10.07 4.19 -25.55
CA LEU A 314 9.40 5.41 -26.01
C LEU A 314 9.87 5.79 -27.42
N GLN A 315 9.36 5.11 -28.45
CA GLN A 315 9.44 5.63 -29.81
C GLN A 315 8.47 6.81 -29.95
N GLY A 316 8.99 8.00 -29.66
CA GLY A 316 8.32 9.27 -29.84
C GLY A 316 9.20 10.34 -29.23
N GLY A 317 10.06 10.95 -30.03
CA GLY A 317 11.01 11.97 -29.61
C GLY A 317 10.32 13.14 -28.92
N ALA A 318 10.28 13.11 -27.60
CA ALA A 318 10.10 14.27 -26.76
C ALA A 318 11.39 14.41 -25.94
N ASN A 319 12.16 15.47 -26.21
CA ASN A 319 13.27 15.85 -25.38
C ASN A 319 12.74 16.12 -23.96
N LEU A 320 13.02 15.20 -23.04
CA LEU A 320 12.93 15.46 -21.62
C LEU A 320 14.20 16.21 -21.22
N GLU A 321 14.08 17.52 -21.02
CA GLU A 321 15.11 18.28 -20.31
C GLU A 321 15.20 17.73 -18.88
N LEU A 322 16.29 17.03 -18.62
CA LEU A 322 16.66 16.58 -17.29
C LEU A 322 17.21 17.79 -16.53
N VAL A 323 16.34 18.53 -15.83
CA VAL A 323 16.80 19.55 -14.87
C VAL A 323 17.28 18.82 -13.62
N GLN A 324 18.55 18.41 -13.62
CA GLN A 324 19.25 18.09 -12.39
C GLN A 324 19.65 19.41 -11.73
N HIS A 325 18.93 19.81 -10.68
CA HIS A 325 19.46 20.79 -9.73
C HIS A 325 20.55 20.09 -8.89
N LEU A 326 21.78 20.15 -9.39
CA LEU A 326 22.98 19.91 -8.58
C LEU A 326 23.43 21.26 -8.04
N ASP A 327 23.18 21.48 -6.76
CA ASP A 327 23.73 22.57 -5.99
C ASP A 327 25.18 22.24 -5.63
N THR A 328 26.09 22.49 -6.58
CA THR A 328 27.53 22.49 -6.33
C THR A 328 28.09 23.73 -6.99
N GLY A 329 28.38 24.75 -6.17
CA GLY A 329 28.83 26.07 -6.59
C GLY A 329 30.24 26.13 -7.16
N GLU A 330 30.56 25.34 -8.20
CA GLU A 330 31.75 25.55 -9.04
C GLU A 330 31.46 25.15 -10.51
N ASN A 331 31.75 26.07 -11.42
CA ASN A 331 31.62 25.89 -12.88
C ASN A 331 32.66 24.89 -13.40
N VAL A 332 32.22 23.79 -14.01
CA VAL A 332 33.09 22.94 -14.84
C VAL A 332 32.45 22.72 -16.21
N ASP A 333 33.16 23.14 -17.24
CA ASP A 333 32.81 23.09 -18.67
C ASP A 333 33.19 21.71 -19.23
N ILE A 334 32.23 20.94 -19.76
CA ILE A 334 32.50 19.61 -20.36
C ILE A 334 32.14 19.62 -21.85
N LYS A 335 33.17 19.55 -22.69
CA LYS A 335 33.09 19.33 -24.14
C LYS A 335 32.66 17.90 -24.47
N GLY A 336 31.82 17.78 -25.50
CA GLY A 336 31.01 16.62 -25.84
C GLY A 336 31.73 15.36 -26.32
N ILE A 337 31.01 14.25 -26.21
CA ILE A 337 31.37 12.92 -26.73
C ILE A 337 30.52 12.64 -27.97
N ILE A 338 31.18 12.28 -29.08
CA ILE A 338 30.60 11.85 -30.35
C ILE A 338 30.44 10.33 -30.32
N LEU A 339 29.24 9.82 -30.65
CA LEU A 339 29.01 8.39 -30.92
C LEU A 339 28.99 8.17 -32.44
N GLY A 340 29.86 7.28 -32.92
CA GLY A 340 29.87 6.81 -34.30
C GLY A 340 29.03 5.54 -34.46
N SER A 341 28.25 5.49 -35.53
CA SER A 341 27.51 4.31 -36.01
C SER A 341 28.19 3.73 -37.27
N PRO A 342 27.94 2.44 -37.57
CA PRO A 342 27.49 2.07 -38.92
C PRO A 342 25.97 1.99 -39.00
#